data_AF-A0A6G3UIK4-F1
#
_entry.id   AF-A0A6G3UIK4-F1
#
_cell.length_a   1.000
_cell.length_b   1.000
_cell.length_c   1.000
_cell.angle_alpha   90.00
_cell.angle_beta   90.00
_cell.angle_gamma   90.00
#
_symmetry.space_group_name_H-M   'P 1'
#
loop_
_entity.id
_entity.type
_entity.pdbx_description
1 polymer ?
#
loop_
_entity_poly.entity_id
_entity_poly.type
_entity_poly.pdbx_seq_one_letter_code
_entity_poly.pdbx_strand_id
1 'polypeptide(L)' 'MAASMVGATRDRCQDLLVDDTWTTGNHVRSAATALKAAGARRVAVVVLGRHLNPSCRDTSDHVARARLWQFS' A
#
# COMPACT_ATOMS: atom_id res chain seq x y z
N MET A 1 5.49 -7.80 9.50
CA MET A 1 4.90 -6.87 8.52
C MET A 1 4.36 -5.70 9.32
N ALA A 2 5.01 -4.54 9.22
CA ALA A 2 4.76 -3.41 10.09
C ALA A 2 4.26 -2.24 9.24
N ALA A 3 2.94 -2.08 9.14
CA ALA A 3 2.36 -0.88 8.56
C ALA A 3 2.57 0.27 9.55
N SER A 4 3.26 1.32 9.11
CA SER A 4 3.51 2.50 9.95
C SER A 4 2.53 3.60 9.57
N MET A 5 1.90 4.17 10.59
CA MET A 5 0.94 5.27 10.47
C MET A 5 1.66 6.59 10.72
N VAL A 6 1.60 7.51 9.77
CA VAL A 6 2.07 8.89 9.95
C VAL A 6 0.87 9.82 9.91
N GLY A 7 0.49 10.36 11.07
CA GLY A 7 -0.62 11.31 11.19
C GLY A 7 -0.18 12.74 10.87
N ALA A 8 -0.85 13.39 9.92
CA ALA A 8 -0.64 14.81 9.61
C ALA A 8 -1.63 15.71 10.39
N THR A 9 -1.11 16.84 10.85
CA THR A 9 -1.64 17.75 11.87
C THR A 9 -3.01 18.38 11.58
N ARG A 10 -3.65 18.82 12.68
CA ARG A 10 -5.01 19.37 12.79
C ARG A 10 -5.23 20.59 11.90
N ASP A 11 -5.93 20.37 10.79
CA ASP A 11 -7.04 21.25 10.37
C ASP A 11 -7.96 20.54 9.35
N ARG A 12 -7.47 19.47 8.71
CA ARG A 12 -8.28 18.47 7.98
C ARG A 12 -7.54 17.12 8.05
N CYS A 13 -7.91 16.21 8.96
CA CYS A 13 -7.18 14.95 9.15
C CYS A 13 -7.07 14.16 7.83
N GLN A 14 -5.84 14.13 7.30
CA GLN A 14 -5.43 13.30 6.18
C GLN A 14 -4.40 12.33 6.73
N ASP A 15 -4.66 11.05 6.55
CA ASP A 15 -3.79 9.99 7.05
C ASP A 15 -3.09 9.31 5.88
N LEU A 16 -1.77 9.18 5.99
CA LEU A 16 -0.95 8.45 5.03
C LEU A 16 -0.53 7.13 5.66
N LEU A 17 -0.90 6.03 5.00
CA LEU A 17 -0.43 4.70 5.33
C LEU A 17 0.77 4.36 4.45
N VAL A 18 1.87 3.97 5.07
CA VAL A 18 3.06 3.45 4.37
C VAL A 18 3.21 1.97 4.69
N ASP A 19 3.25 1.15 3.64
CA ASP A 19 3.43 -0.30 3.74
C ASP A 19 4.72 -0.73 3.00
N ASP A 20 5.55 -1.54 3.66
CA ASP A 20 6.83 -2.03 3.16
C ASP A 20 6.70 -3.30 2.31
N THR A 21 5.61 -4.07 2.46
CA THR A 21 5.44 -5.37 1.80
C THR A 21 4.00 -5.65 1.39
N TRP A 22 3.67 -5.50 0.10
CA TRP A 22 2.33 -5.79 -0.41
C TRP A 22 2.17 -7.20 -1.01
N THR A 23 1.38 -8.07 -0.38
CA THR A 23 1.00 -9.38 -0.97
C THR A 23 -0.33 -9.31 -1.72
N THR A 24 -1.44 -9.18 -0.99
CA THR A 24 -2.81 -9.04 -1.50
C THR A 24 -3.45 -7.68 -1.19
N GLY A 25 -2.84 -6.91 -0.27
CA GLY A 25 -3.38 -5.62 0.19
C GLY A 25 -4.40 -5.71 1.33
N ASN A 26 -4.65 -6.90 1.90
CA ASN A 26 -5.61 -7.07 2.99
C ASN A 26 -5.25 -6.24 4.24
N HIS A 27 -3.95 -6.13 4.56
CA HIS A 27 -3.47 -5.33 5.68
C HIS A 27 -3.78 -3.84 5.50
N VAL A 28 -3.48 -3.31 4.32
CA VAL A 28 -3.80 -1.93 3.95
C VAL A 28 -5.31 -1.67 3.99
N ARG A 29 -6.13 -2.59 3.46
CA ARG A 29 -7.59 -2.41 3.47
C ARG A 29 -8.13 -2.36 4.90
N SER A 30 -7.64 -3.23 5.79
CA SER A 30 -8.01 -3.25 7.20
C SER A 30 -7.61 -1.93 7.90
N ALA A 31 -6.36 -1.50 7.73
CA ALA A 31 -5.86 -0.26 8.32
C ALA A 31 -6.61 0.98 7.80
N ALA A 32 -6.87 1.06 6.49
CA ALA A 32 -7.64 2.16 5.91
C ALA A 32 -9.08 2.20 6.48
N THR A 33 -9.70 1.04 6.67
CA THR A 33 -11.04 0.94 7.26
C THR A 33 -11.04 1.43 8.71
N ALA A 34 -10.04 1.04 9.50
CA ALA A 34 -9.88 1.50 10.87
C ALA A 34 -9.64 3.02 10.94
N LEU A 35 -8.82 3.59 10.05
CA LEU A 35 -8.59 5.03 9.96
C LEU A 35 -9.87 5.79 9.59
N LYS A 36 -10.64 5.27 8.63
CA LYS A 36 -11.95 5.84 8.28
C LYS A 36 -12.92 5.80 9.46
N ALA A 37 -12.96 4.69 10.20
CA ALA A 37 -13.77 4.58 11.40
C ALA A 37 -13.32 5.54 12.51
N ALA A 38 -12.02 5.85 12.59
CA ALA A 38 -11.45 6.84 13.53
C ALA A 38 -11.65 8.31 13.09
N GLY A 39 -12.33 8.57 11.97
CA GLY A 39 -12.67 9.92 11.51
C GLY A 39 -11.74 10.50 10.43
N ALA A 40 -10.86 9.69 9.83
CA ALA A 40 -10.00 10.14 8.74
C ALA A 40 -10.83 10.58 7.52
N ARG A 41 -10.80 11.88 7.16
CA ARG A 41 -11.50 12.36 5.95
C ARG A 41 -10.89 11.81 4.68
N ARG A 42 -9.58 11.63 4.64
CA ARG A 42 -8.84 11.10 3.49
C ARG A 42 -7.77 10.15 3.99
N VAL A 43 -7.67 8.99 3.35
CA VAL A 43 -6.62 8.01 3.61
C VAL A 43 -5.92 7.77 2.27
N ALA A 44 -4.63 8.05 2.23
CA ALA A 44 -3.77 7.70 1.10
C ALA A 44 -2.89 6.52 1.49
N VAL A 45 -2.55 5.68 0.52
CA VAL A 45 -1.69 4.52 0.74
C VAL A 45 -0.53 4.58 -0.24
N VAL A 46 0.69 4.50 0.29
CA VAL A 46 1.90 4.31 -0.51
C VAL A 46 2.52 2.98 -0.14
N VAL A 47 2.80 2.19 -1.18
CA VAL A 47 3.43 0.87 -1.06
C VAL A 47 4.81 0.97 -1.68
N LEU A 48 5.85 0.74 -0.89
CA LEU A 48 7.23 0.89 -1.34
C LEU A 48 7.70 -0.30 -2.19
N GLY A 49 7.16 -1.49 -1.94
CA GLY A 49 7.57 -2.70 -2.64
C GLY A 49 6.54 -3.82 -2.55
N ARG A 50 6.49 -4.61 -3.62
CA ARG A 50 5.74 -5.86 -3.67
C ARG A 50 6.72 -6.98 -3.96
N HIS A 51 6.95 -7.84 -2.98
CA HIS A 51 7.77 -9.03 -3.18
C HIS A 51 6.97 -10.07 -3.97
N LEU A 52 7.30 -10.18 -5.26
CA LEU A 52 6.71 -11.14 -6.18
C LEU A 52 7.63 -12.36 -6.26
N ASN A 53 7.12 -13.54 -5.90
CA ASN A 53 7.84 -14.78 -6.13
C ASN A 53 7.59 -15.26 -7.57
N PRO A 54 8.58 -15.20 -8.49
CA PRO A 54 8.39 -15.56 -9.89
C PRO A 54 8.07 -17.04 -10.11
N SER A 55 8.35 -17.92 -9.14
CA SER A 55 8.02 -19.35 -9.26
C SER A 55 6.56 -19.68 -8.92
N CYS A 56 5.77 -18.69 -8.48
CA CYS A 56 4.36 -18.86 -8.17
C CYS A 56 3.46 -18.46 -9.35
N ARG A 57 2.93 -19.45 -10.09
CA ARG A 57 1.88 -19.26 -11.13
C ARG A 57 2.18 -18.06 -12.07
N ASP A 58 1.20 -17.18 -12.32
CA ASP A 58 1.26 -16.06 -13.28
C ASP A 58 2.08 -14.85 -12.78
N THR A 59 2.91 -15.05 -11.75
CA THR A 59 3.74 -13.99 -11.20
C THR A 59 4.80 -13.53 -12.21
N SER A 60 5.27 -14.43 -13.09
CA SER A 60 6.14 -14.10 -14.22
C SER A 60 5.56 -12.99 -15.11
N ASP A 61 4.26 -13.04 -15.38
CA ASP A 61 3.57 -12.08 -16.26
C ASP A 61 3.36 -10.72 -15.59
N HIS A 62 3.19 -10.71 -14.27
CA HIS A 62 3.18 -9.47 -13.47
C HIS A 62 4.57 -8.82 -13.44
N VAL A 63 5.63 -9.61 -13.28
CA VAL A 63 7.02 -9.11 -13.31
C VAL A 63 7.37 -8.58 -14.70
N ALA A 64 6.97 -9.29 -15.77
CA ALA A 64 7.19 -8.86 -17.15
C ALA A 64 6.50 -7.51 -17.44
N ARG A 65 5.23 -7.35 -17.04
CA ARG A 65 4.51 -6.07 -17.20
C ARG A 65 5.13 -4.94 -16.39
N ALA A 66 5.54 -5.18 -15.15
CA ALA A 66 6.20 -4.15 -14.33
C ALA A 66 7.51 -3.65 -14.93
N ARG A 67 8.27 -4.51 -15.64
CA ARG A 67 9.51 -4.12 -16.32
C ARG A 67 9.28 -3.21 -17.53
N LEU A 68 8.11 -3.26 -18.16
CA LEU A 68 7.76 -2.39 -19.29
C LEU A 68 7.44 -0.96 -18.85
N TRP A 69 7.26 -0.73 -17.55
CA TRP A 69 6.93 0.57 -16.96
C TRP A 69 8.18 1.27 -16.41
N GLN A 70 9.38 0.86 -16.86
CA GLN A 70 10.61 1.57 -16.52
C GLN A 70 10.52 3.00 -17.05
N PHE A 71 10.46 3.94 -16.11
CA PHE A 71 10.31 5.37 -16.33
C PHE A 71 11.33 5.85 -17.37
N SER A 72 10.82 6.28 -18.54
CA SER A 72 11.53 7.20 -19.44
C SER A 72 11.46 8.62 -18.89
#